data_AF-A0A7U4K2P5-F1
#
_entry.id   AF-A0A7U4K2P5-F1
#
_cell.length_a   1.000
_cell.length_b   1.000
_cell.length_c   1.000
_cell.angle_alpha   90.00
_cell.angle_beta   90.00
_cell.angle_gamma   90.00
#
_symmetry.space_group_name_H-M   'P 1'
#
loop_
_entity.id
_entity.type
_entity.pdbx_description
1 polymer ?
#
loop_
_entity_poly.entity_id
_entity_poly.type
_entity_poly.pdbx_seq_one_letter_code
_entity_poly.pdbx_strand_id
1 'polypeptide(L)'
;MIGNERHGLVGVIGGDLFRNAKIPLILLIAVLVSAIFVVTTAHRTRLLTAEREQLVLERDALDIEWRNLILEENALGDHSRVESIATDKLKMQHVDPSQENIVVQQ
;
A
#
# COMPACT_ATOMS: atom_id res chain seq x y z
N MET A 1 -46.50 69.61 -18.26
CA MET A 1 -45.68 68.78 -19.16
C MET A 1 -45.14 67.62 -18.35
N ILE A 2 -45.78 66.45 -18.40
CA ILE A 2 -45.36 65.27 -17.63
C ILE A 2 -44.85 64.25 -18.64
N GLY A 3 -43.53 64.16 -18.75
CA GLY A 3 -42.85 63.22 -19.62
C GLY A 3 -43.09 61.79 -19.13
N ASN A 4 -43.64 60.98 -20.03
CA ASN A 4 -43.98 59.58 -19.82
C ASN A 4 -42.69 58.73 -19.85
N GLU A 5 -42.02 58.60 -18.72
CA GLU A 5 -40.89 57.70 -18.53
C GLU A 5 -41.36 56.25 -18.43
N ARG A 6 -41.72 55.66 -19.58
CA ARG A 6 -41.90 54.20 -19.71
C ARG A 6 -40.53 53.51 -19.74
N HIS A 7 -39.79 53.59 -18.64
CA HIS A 7 -38.69 52.66 -18.41
C HIS A 7 -39.31 51.28 -18.24
N GLY A 8 -39.30 50.47 -19.30
CA GLY A 8 -39.87 49.14 -19.29
C GLY A 8 -39.22 48.31 -18.19
N LEU A 9 -40.02 47.79 -17.27
CA LEU A 9 -39.60 46.92 -16.16
C LEU A 9 -38.66 45.79 -16.63
N VAL A 10 -38.89 45.28 -17.85
CA VAL A 10 -38.06 44.28 -18.51
C VAL A 10 -36.61 44.74 -18.72
N GLY A 11 -36.38 46.01 -19.05
CA GLY A 11 -35.04 46.58 -19.24
C GLY A 11 -34.28 46.73 -17.92
N VAL A 12 -34.98 47.11 -16.84
CA VAL A 12 -34.39 47.22 -15.50
C VAL A 12 -34.04 45.83 -14.94
N ILE A 13 -34.94 44.87 -15.07
CA ILE A 13 -34.72 43.47 -14.64
C ILE A 13 -33.57 42.83 -15.44
N GLY A 14 -33.50 43.07 -16.75
CA GLY A 14 -32.39 42.60 -17.58
C GLY A 14 -31.05 43.19 -17.15
N GLY A 15 -31.01 44.49 -16.84
CA GLY A 15 -29.82 45.17 -16.32
C GLY A 15 -29.41 44.68 -14.91
N ASP A 16 -30.37 44.47 -14.02
CA ASP A 16 -30.14 43.90 -12.68
C ASP A 16 -29.67 42.45 -12.74
N LEU A 17 -30.22 41.65 -13.66
CA LEU A 17 -29.77 40.28 -13.89
C LEU A 17 -28.33 40.27 -14.38
N PHE A 18 -27.97 41.11 -15.35
CA PHE A 18 -26.58 41.21 -15.81
C PHE A 18 -25.62 41.74 -14.73
N ARG A 19 -26.08 42.68 -13.88
CA ARG A 19 -25.26 43.21 -12.78
C ARG A 19 -25.00 42.15 -11.71
N ASN A 20 -26.00 41.33 -11.37
CA ASN A 20 -25.91 40.31 -10.32
C ASN A 20 -25.43 38.94 -10.84
N ALA A 21 -25.51 38.65 -12.14
CA ALA A 21 -25.12 37.37 -12.75
C ALA A 21 -23.62 37.05 -12.61
N LYS A 22 -22.78 38.02 -12.24
CA LYS A 22 -21.34 37.82 -12.03
C LYS A 22 -21.06 36.79 -10.93
N ILE A 23 -21.77 36.87 -9.80
CA ILE A 23 -21.59 35.97 -8.65
C ILE A 23 -21.97 34.51 -9.00
N PRO A 24 -23.17 34.20 -9.54
CA PRO A 24 -23.49 32.83 -9.92
C PRO A 24 -22.61 32.30 -11.04
N LEU A 25 -22.13 33.16 -11.96
CA LEU A 25 -21.17 32.74 -12.99
C LEU A 25 -19.82 32.32 -12.38
N ILE A 26 -19.30 33.09 -11.42
CA ILE A 26 -18.08 32.74 -10.69
C ILE A 26 -18.26 31.42 -9.92
N LEU A 27 -19.39 31.26 -9.23
CA LEU A 27 -19.71 30.02 -8.51
C LEU A 27 -19.81 28.82 -9.46
N LEU A 28 -20.42 28.99 -10.63
CA LEU A 28 -20.49 27.96 -11.66
C LEU A 28 -19.09 27.54 -12.12
N ILE A 29 -18.21 28.50 -12.41
CA ILE A 29 -16.81 28.22 -12.76
C ILE A 29 -16.10 27.50 -11.61
N ALA A 30 -16.29 27.95 -10.36
CA ALA A 30 -15.68 27.33 -9.19
C ALA A 30 -16.12 25.86 -9.02
N VAL A 31 -17.40 25.56 -9.24
CA VAL A 31 -17.93 24.19 -9.21
C VAL A 31 -17.34 23.34 -10.33
N LEU A 32 -17.21 23.88 -11.55
CA LEU A 32 -16.58 23.15 -12.67
C LEU A 32 -15.12 22.83 -12.38
N VAL A 33 -14.36 23.80 -11.85
CA VAL A 33 -12.96 23.59 -11.45
C VAL A 33 -12.86 22.53 -10.34
N SER A 34 -13.73 22.61 -9.34
CA SER A 34 -13.81 21.61 -8.26
C SER A 34 -14.10 20.21 -8.81
N ALA A 35 -15.05 20.08 -9.72
CA ALA A 35 -15.39 18.80 -10.34
C ALA A 35 -14.19 18.19 -11.09
N ILE A 36 -13.48 19.01 -11.88
CA ILE A 36 -12.26 18.56 -12.57
C ILE A 36 -11.20 18.11 -11.56
N PHE A 37 -10.99 18.89 -10.48
CA PHE A 37 -10.01 18.55 -9.45
C PHE A 37 -10.33 17.23 -8.74
N VAL A 38 -11.60 16.99 -8.40
CA VAL A 38 -12.04 15.73 -7.80
C VAL A 38 -11.75 14.54 -8.72
N VAL A 39 -12.04 14.67 -10.02
CA VAL A 39 -11.80 13.61 -11.00
C VAL A 39 -10.30 13.33 -11.16
N THR A 40 -9.46 14.37 -11.26
CA THR A 40 -8.02 14.21 -11.40
C THR A 40 -7.39 13.60 -10.14
N THR A 41 -7.80 14.05 -8.95
CA THR A 41 -7.38 13.44 -7.68
C THR A 41 -7.79 11.97 -7.62
N ALA A 42 -9.04 11.63 -7.92
CA ALA A 42 -9.50 10.24 -7.91
C ALA A 42 -8.70 9.35 -8.87
N HIS A 43 -8.41 9.85 -10.08
CA HIS A 43 -7.59 9.13 -11.04
C HIS A 43 -6.15 8.92 -10.54
N ARG A 44 -5.53 9.96 -9.97
CA ARG A 44 -4.18 9.88 -9.42
C ARG A 44 -4.12 8.93 -8.22
N THR A 45 -5.12 8.95 -7.34
CA THR A 45 -5.24 8.03 -6.22
C THR A 45 -5.30 6.59 -6.72
N ARG A 46 -6.15 6.28 -7.72
CA ARG A 46 -6.23 4.92 -8.28
C ARG A 46 -4.90 4.42 -8.83
N LEU A 47 -4.14 5.28 -9.52
CA LEU A 47 -2.84 4.92 -10.06
C LEU A 47 -1.82 4.62 -8.93
N LEU A 48 -1.74 5.52 -7.94
CA LEU A 48 -0.84 5.35 -6.80
C LEU A 48 -1.20 4.14 -5.94
N THR A 49 -2.50 3.85 -5.78
CA THR A 49 -2.96 2.65 -5.07
C THR A 49 -2.54 1.39 -5.80
N ALA A 50 -2.67 1.34 -7.13
CA ALA A 50 -2.24 0.18 -7.93
C ALA A 50 -0.73 -0.07 -7.83
N GLU A 51 0.09 0.98 -7.92
CA GLU A 51 1.55 0.88 -7.74
C GLU A 51 1.91 0.38 -6.33
N ARG A 52 1.24 0.92 -5.32
CA ARG A 52 1.42 0.50 -3.92
C ARG A 52 1.03 -0.97 -3.72
N GLU A 53 -0.05 -1.42 -4.35
CA GLU A 53 -0.47 -2.83 -4.31
C GLU A 53 0.57 -3.76 -4.96
N GLN A 54 1.15 -3.36 -6.09
CA GLN A 54 2.22 -4.15 -6.74
C GLN A 54 3.44 -4.33 -5.84
N LEU A 55 3.92 -3.25 -5.22
CA LEU A 55 5.06 -3.31 -4.30
C LEU A 55 4.77 -4.19 -3.06
N VAL A 56 3.53 -4.18 -2.58
CA VAL A 56 3.12 -5.04 -1.46
C VAL A 56 3.12 -6.51 -1.87
N LEU A 57 2.66 -6.83 -3.09
CA LEU A 57 2.71 -8.20 -3.60
C LEU A 57 4.15 -8.69 -3.77
N GLU A 58 5.06 -7.85 -4.26
CA GLU A 58 6.48 -8.19 -4.37
C GLU A 58 7.11 -8.45 -3.00
N ARG A 59 6.83 -7.60 -2.02
CA ARG A 59 7.25 -7.80 -0.63
C ARG A 59 6.74 -9.14 -0.09
N ASP A 60 5.47 -9.47 -0.33
CA ASP A 60 4.86 -10.70 0.17
C ASP A 60 5.52 -11.94 -0.45
N ALA A 61 5.83 -11.88 -1.75
CA ALA A 61 6.57 -12.94 -2.43
C ALA A 61 7.96 -13.16 -1.81
N LEU A 62 8.70 -12.07 -1.55
CA LEU A 62 10.02 -12.15 -0.92
C LEU A 62 9.96 -12.67 0.52
N ASP A 63 8.93 -12.30 1.29
CA ASP A 63 8.73 -12.79 2.67
C ASP A 63 8.43 -14.30 2.69
N ILE A 64 7.67 -14.80 1.71
CA ILE A 64 7.44 -16.24 1.53
C ILE A 64 8.75 -16.95 1.18
N GLU A 65 9.51 -16.43 0.22
CA GLU A 65 10.80 -17.01 -0.17
C GLU A 65 11.77 -17.05 1.02
N TRP A 66 11.92 -15.93 1.72
CA TRP A 66 12.75 -15.84 2.93
C TRP A 66 12.37 -16.88 3.99
N ARG A 67 11.07 -17.06 4.26
CA ARG A 67 10.59 -18.11 5.17
C ARG A 67 10.96 -19.51 4.68
N ASN A 68 10.87 -19.77 3.38
CA ASN A 68 11.24 -21.06 2.81
C ASN A 68 12.75 -21.32 2.96
N LEU A 69 13.59 -20.32 2.71
CA LEU A 69 15.05 -20.42 2.91
C LEU A 69 15.40 -20.71 4.38
N ILE A 70 14.72 -20.04 5.33
CA ILE A 70 14.92 -20.34 6.76
C ILE A 70 14.58 -21.80 7.07
N LEU A 71 13.48 -22.33 6.52
CA LEU A 71 13.10 -23.72 6.74
C LEU A 71 14.13 -24.69 6.13
N GLU A 72 14.65 -24.36 4.95
CA GLU A 72 15.72 -25.14 4.30
C GLU A 72 17.02 -25.11 5.13
N GLU A 73 17.43 -23.94 5.62
CA GLU A 73 18.62 -23.80 6.47
C GLU A 73 18.48 -24.59 7.78
N ASN A 74 17.33 -24.50 8.45
CA ASN A 74 17.07 -25.29 9.65
C ASN A 74 17.08 -26.79 9.35
N ALA A 75 16.45 -27.24 8.25
CA ALA A 75 16.47 -28.65 7.84
C ALA A 75 17.88 -29.16 7.53
N LEU A 76 18.76 -28.31 6.99
CA LEU A 76 20.17 -28.62 6.74
C LEU A 76 21.05 -28.50 7.99
N GLY A 77 20.61 -27.75 8.99
CA GLY A 77 21.33 -27.47 10.24
C GLY A 77 21.09 -28.47 11.37
N ASP A 78 19.90 -29.08 11.46
CA ASP A 78 19.42 -29.61 12.74
C ASP A 78 19.89 -31.03 13.12
N HIS A 79 20.32 -31.89 12.19
CA HIS A 79 20.84 -33.21 12.63
C HIS A 79 21.72 -33.97 11.63
N SER A 80 21.37 -33.93 10.35
CA SER A 80 21.88 -34.90 9.37
C SER A 80 23.38 -34.78 9.11
N ARG A 81 23.95 -33.57 9.16
CA ARG A 81 25.35 -33.33 8.80
C ARG A 81 26.32 -33.67 9.93
N VAL A 82 25.95 -33.39 11.18
CA VAL A 82 26.80 -33.74 12.34
C VAL A 82 26.72 -35.25 12.61
N GLU A 83 25.52 -35.83 12.52
CA GLU A 83 25.31 -37.27 12.72
C GLU A 83 25.97 -38.09 11.61
N SER A 84 25.79 -37.76 10.32
CA SER A 84 26.48 -38.48 9.22
C SER A 84 28.00 -38.34 9.29
N ILE A 85 28.54 -37.16 9.64
CA ILE A 85 30.00 -37.02 9.81
C ILE A 85 30.50 -37.86 11.01
N ALA A 86 29.77 -37.89 12.12
CA ALA A 86 30.13 -38.68 13.30
C ALA A 86 30.03 -40.20 13.06
N THR A 87 29.00 -40.65 12.35
CA THR A 87 28.81 -42.07 12.04
C THR A 87 29.71 -42.54 10.90
N ASP A 88 29.81 -41.80 9.79
CA ASP A 88 30.53 -42.24 8.59
C ASP A 88 32.04 -42.00 8.66
N LYS A 89 32.50 -40.85 9.18
CA LYS A 89 33.95 -40.55 9.27
C LYS A 89 34.57 -40.99 10.59
N LEU A 90 33.85 -40.86 11.70
CA LEU A 90 34.38 -41.18 13.04
C LEU A 90 33.98 -42.58 13.52
N LYS A 91 33.16 -43.33 12.77
CA LYS A 91 32.63 -44.65 13.17
C LYS A 91 32.04 -44.66 14.58
N MET A 92 31.47 -43.53 15.02
CA MET A 92 30.84 -43.47 16.33
C MET A 92 29.55 -44.29 16.30
N GLN A 93 29.52 -45.32 17.14
CA GLN A 93 28.36 -46.19 17.35
C GLN A 93 27.76 -45.82 18.70
N HIS A 94 26.43 -45.74 18.79
CA HIS A 94 25.75 -45.46 20.05
C HIS A 94 26.08 -46.59 21.05
N VAL A 95 26.76 -46.23 22.14
CA VAL A 95 27.27 -47.21 23.11
C VAL A 95 26.15 -47.59 24.08
N ASP A 96 26.00 -48.89 24.32
CA ASP A 96 25.01 -49.45 25.24
C ASP A 96 25.29 -48.98 26.69
N PRO A 97 24.26 -48.67 27.51
CA PRO A 97 24.42 -48.08 28.87
C PRO A 97 25.30 -48.86 29.84
N SER A 98 25.67 -50.09 29.50
CA SER A 98 26.56 -50.97 30.28
C SER A 98 28.07 -50.71 30.08
N GLN A 99 28.47 -49.77 29.22
CA GLN A 99 29.88 -49.44 28.91
C GLN A 99 30.25 -47.95 29.11
N GLU A 100 29.43 -47.18 29.84
CA GLU A 100 29.65 -45.75 30.05
C GLU A 100 30.55 -45.49 31.27
N ASN A 101 31.73 -44.88 31.08
CA ASN A 101 32.62 -44.47 32.18
C ASN A 101 32.59 -42.94 32.31
N ILE A 102 31.77 -42.46 33.24
CA ILE A 102 31.57 -41.03 33.49
C ILE A 102 32.69 -40.53 34.40
N VAL A 103 33.69 -39.85 33.83
CA VAL A 103 34.73 -39.16 34.60
C VAL A 103 34.16 -37.85 35.14
N VAL A 104 33.76 -37.87 36.42
CA VAL A 104 33.40 -36.68 37.18
C VAL A 104 34.70 -36.01 37.63
N GLN A 105 35.05 -34.88 37.02
CA GLN A 105 36.24 -34.12 37.39
C GLN A 105 35.89 -33.22 38.60
N GLN A 106 36.57 -33.43 39.73
CA GLN A 106 36.55 -32.56 40.91
C GLN A 106 37.54 -31.41 40.76
#